data_AF-A0A3N2GQ45-F1
#
_entry.id   AF-A0A3N2GQ45-F1
#
_cell.length_a   1.000
_cell.length_b   1.000
_cell.length_c   1.000
_cell.angle_alpha   90.00
_cell.angle_beta   90.00
_cell.angle_gamma   90.00
#
_symmetry.space_group_name_H-M   'P 1'
#
loop_
_entity.id
_entity.type
_entity.pdbx_description
1 polymer ?
#
loop_
_entity_poly.entity_id
_entity_poly.type
_entity_poly.pdbx_seq_one_letter_code
_entity_poly.pdbx_strand_id
1 'polypeptide(L)'
;MACAECGGAGPCEELFHVVLALDHSRRAPWGPLHGVTVACFLLQHPSRVPERDRGRNWAIVRAFADGGRPAVAGLTAAVRRANSHRARGALPEFDAPPGGAGSFEVTIADVAQDGTFPAAGFEERVRAWARATLDAHSLR
;
A
#
# COMPACT_ATOMS: atom_id res chain seq x y z
N MET A 1 -6.03 -19.18 11.18
CA MET A 1 -4.67 -19.60 10.81
C MET A 1 -3.91 -18.35 10.40
N ALA A 2 -2.67 -18.17 10.85
CA ALA A 2 -1.86 -17.02 10.47
C ALA A 2 -1.40 -17.13 9.00
N CYS A 3 -1.33 -16.01 8.30
CA CYS A 3 -0.79 -15.93 6.95
C CYS A 3 0.73 -16.17 6.98
N ALA A 4 1.24 -17.02 6.08
CA ALA A 4 2.67 -17.31 5.98
C ALA A 4 3.52 -16.13 5.47
N GLU A 5 2.92 -15.17 4.77
CA GLU A 5 3.63 -14.00 4.23
C GLU A 5 3.62 -12.82 5.20
N CYS A 6 2.43 -12.35 5.61
CA CYS A 6 2.32 -11.17 6.46
C CYS A 6 2.27 -11.47 7.96
N GLY A 7 2.10 -12.73 8.37
CA GLY A 7 1.94 -13.12 9.78
C GLY A 7 0.58 -12.81 10.41
N GLY A 8 -0.27 -12.02 9.73
CA GLY A 8 -1.58 -11.59 10.22
C GLY A 8 -2.64 -12.70 10.27
N ALA A 9 -3.74 -12.44 10.98
CA ALA A 9 -4.90 -13.32 10.99
C ALA A 9 -5.60 -13.29 9.62
N GLY A 10 -5.50 -14.39 8.86
CA GLY A 10 -6.22 -14.53 7.59
C GLY A 10 -7.74 -14.61 7.76
N PRO A 11 -8.53 -14.62 6.66
CA PRO A 11 -8.10 -14.81 5.27
C PRO A 11 -7.72 -13.50 4.53
N CYS A 12 -6.43 -13.31 4.24
CA CYS A 12 -5.93 -12.05 3.68
C CYS A 12 -6.46 -11.75 2.27
N GLU A 13 -6.65 -12.77 1.43
CA GLU A 13 -7.18 -12.62 0.07
C GLU A 13 -8.65 -12.18 0.06
N GLU A 14 -9.48 -12.78 0.90
CA GLU A 14 -10.89 -12.39 1.04
C GLU A 14 -11.00 -10.94 1.56
N LEU A 15 -10.23 -10.60 2.60
CA LEU A 15 -10.17 -9.22 3.10
C LEU A 15 -9.71 -8.24 2.02
N PHE A 16 -8.73 -8.63 1.20
CA PHE A 16 -8.26 -7.79 0.11
C PHE A 16 -9.35 -7.56 -0.95
N HIS A 17 -10.12 -8.59 -1.30
CA HIS A 17 -11.26 -8.43 -2.21
C HIS A 17 -12.34 -7.51 -1.63
N VAL A 18 -12.64 -7.61 -0.33
CA VAL A 18 -13.61 -6.72 0.33
C VAL A 18 -13.17 -5.26 0.25
N VAL A 19 -11.92 -4.95 0.61
CA VAL A 19 -11.44 -3.55 0.56
C VAL A 19 -11.35 -3.04 -0.88
N LEU A 20 -10.99 -3.87 -1.85
CA LEU A 20 -11.01 -3.48 -3.27
C LEU A 20 -12.42 -3.14 -3.76
N ALA A 21 -13.45 -3.86 -3.31
CA ALA A 21 -14.83 -3.53 -3.64
C ALA A 21 -15.24 -2.17 -3.07
N LEU A 22 -14.83 -1.87 -1.83
CA LEU A 22 -15.06 -0.57 -1.18
C LEU A 22 -14.31 0.56 -1.89
N ASP A 23 -13.05 0.34 -2.26
CA ASP A 23 -12.24 1.28 -3.03
C ASP A 23 -12.88 1.61 -4.38
N HIS A 24 -13.43 0.60 -5.07
CA HIS A 24 -14.07 0.74 -6.37
C HIS A 24 -15.35 1.58 -6.32
N SER A 25 -15.98 1.72 -5.13
CA SER A 25 -17.08 2.66 -4.94
C SER A 25 -16.68 4.13 -5.18
N ARG A 26 -15.37 4.44 -5.14
CA ARG A 26 -14.78 5.79 -5.25
C ARG A 26 -15.27 6.77 -4.18
N ARG A 27 -15.89 6.27 -3.11
CA ARG A 27 -16.36 7.07 -1.97
C ARG A 27 -15.30 7.16 -0.89
N ALA A 28 -15.28 8.29 -0.19
CA ALA A 28 -14.49 8.44 1.02
C ALA A 28 -15.03 7.51 2.12
N PRO A 29 -14.15 6.94 2.96
CA PRO A 29 -12.69 7.14 2.96
C PRO A 29 -11.91 6.17 2.04
N TRP A 30 -12.53 5.10 1.55
CA TRP A 30 -11.85 3.99 0.85
C TRP A 30 -11.22 4.39 -0.49
N GLY A 31 -12.03 4.87 -1.44
CA GLY A 31 -11.60 5.16 -2.81
C GLY A 31 -10.33 6.02 -2.91
N PRO A 32 -10.22 7.14 -2.17
CA PRO A 32 -9.00 7.96 -2.17
C PRO A 32 -7.72 7.26 -1.67
N LEU A 33 -7.84 6.15 -0.95
CA LEU A 33 -6.71 5.40 -0.37
C LEU A 33 -6.36 4.13 -1.15
N HIS A 34 -7.10 3.81 -2.22
CA HIS A 34 -6.91 2.61 -3.04
C HIS A 34 -5.44 2.30 -3.36
N GLY A 35 -4.70 3.27 -3.89
CA GLY A 35 -3.30 3.07 -4.26
C GLY A 35 -2.41 2.69 -3.08
N VAL A 36 -2.68 3.23 -1.89
CA VAL A 36 -1.92 2.95 -0.67
C VAL A 36 -2.31 1.58 -0.09
N THR A 37 -3.60 1.27 -0.04
CA THR A 37 -4.13 -0.05 0.37
C THR A 37 -3.50 -1.17 -0.46
N VAL A 38 -3.52 -1.04 -1.79
CA VAL A 38 -2.90 -2.01 -2.70
C VAL A 38 -1.40 -2.09 -2.47
N ALA A 39 -0.70 -0.97 -2.36
CA ALA A 39 0.74 -0.96 -2.17
C ALA A 39 1.16 -1.64 -0.84
N CYS A 40 0.45 -1.38 0.26
CA CYS A 40 0.71 -2.06 1.55
C CYS A 40 0.48 -3.57 1.42
N PHE A 41 -0.65 -3.99 0.85
CA PHE A 41 -0.96 -5.41 0.68
C PHE A 41 0.12 -6.14 -0.13
N LEU A 42 0.52 -5.59 -1.28
CA LEU A 42 1.52 -6.20 -2.15
C LEU A 42 2.92 -6.25 -1.53
N LEU A 43 3.29 -5.26 -0.72
CA LEU A 43 4.58 -5.27 -0.02
C LEU A 43 4.62 -6.26 1.16
N GLN A 44 3.47 -6.62 1.74
CA GLN A 44 3.37 -7.67 2.75
C GLN A 44 3.16 -9.07 2.18
N HIS A 45 2.77 -9.18 0.91
CA HIS A 45 2.53 -10.44 0.19
C HIS A 45 3.36 -10.48 -1.10
N PRO A 46 4.70 -10.61 -1.00
CA PRO A 46 5.59 -10.49 -2.14
C PRO A 46 5.32 -11.52 -3.25
N SER A 47 4.67 -12.65 -2.96
CA SER A 47 4.27 -13.63 -3.99
C SER A 47 3.27 -13.06 -5.01
N ARG A 48 2.58 -11.97 -4.67
CA ARG A 48 1.54 -11.32 -5.48
C ARG A 48 2.04 -10.16 -6.33
N VAL A 49 3.32 -9.77 -6.22
CA VAL A 49 3.88 -8.60 -6.92
C VAL A 49 5.14 -8.96 -7.72
N PRO A 50 5.20 -8.62 -9.02
CA PRO A 50 6.45 -8.73 -9.77
C PRO A 50 7.54 -7.84 -9.15
N GLU A 51 8.78 -8.32 -9.09
CA GLU A 51 9.94 -7.61 -8.52
C GLU A 51 10.04 -6.15 -9.02
N ARG A 52 9.85 -5.95 -10.33
CA ARG A 52 9.90 -4.63 -10.99
C ARG A 52 8.87 -3.62 -10.46
N ASP A 53 7.76 -4.09 -9.90
CA ASP A 53 6.68 -3.24 -9.40
C ASP A 53 6.87 -2.90 -7.90
N ARG A 54 7.82 -3.55 -7.21
CA ARG A 54 8.07 -3.33 -5.77
C ARG A 54 8.52 -1.90 -5.48
N GLY A 55 9.41 -1.33 -6.29
CA GLY A 55 9.88 0.05 -6.09
C GLY A 55 8.76 1.09 -6.18
N ARG A 56 7.83 0.94 -7.13
CA ARG A 56 6.68 1.85 -7.24
C ARG A 56 5.77 1.76 -6.01
N ASN A 57 5.47 0.54 -5.56
CA ASN A 57 4.65 0.33 -4.36
C ASN A 57 5.34 0.91 -3.12
N TRP A 58 6.65 0.72 -3.00
CA TRP A 58 7.47 1.32 -1.94
C TRP A 58 7.38 2.84 -1.90
N ALA A 59 7.53 3.49 -3.07
CA ALA A 59 7.42 4.94 -3.18
C ALA A 59 6.04 5.47 -2.78
N ILE A 60 4.96 4.76 -3.10
CA ILE A 60 3.59 5.12 -2.69
C ILE A 60 3.44 5.06 -1.17
N VAL A 61 3.88 3.97 -0.55
CA VAL A 61 3.76 3.79 0.92
C VAL A 61 4.61 4.84 1.64
N ARG A 62 5.83 5.12 1.17
CA ARG A 62 6.69 6.17 1.74
C ARG A 62 6.05 7.55 1.64
N ALA A 63 5.59 7.93 0.44
CA ALA A 63 4.91 9.22 0.24
C ALA A 63 3.69 9.38 1.16
N PHE A 64 2.89 8.33 1.33
CA PHE A 64 1.73 8.36 2.21
C PHE A 64 2.11 8.47 3.69
N ALA A 65 3.11 7.71 4.14
CA ALA A 65 3.57 7.76 5.52
C ALA A 65 4.09 9.16 5.88
N ASP A 66 4.89 9.78 4.99
CA ASP A 66 5.55 11.06 5.24
C ASP A 66 4.60 12.26 5.08
N GLY A 67 3.72 12.25 4.08
CA GLY A 67 2.92 13.42 3.70
C GLY A 67 1.45 13.14 3.41
N GLY A 68 0.96 11.93 3.68
CA GLY A 68 -0.43 11.55 3.48
C GLY A 68 -0.89 11.61 2.02
N ARG A 69 -2.21 11.78 1.83
CA ARG A 69 -2.85 11.82 0.50
C ARG A 69 -2.29 12.90 -0.42
N PRO A 70 -1.96 14.13 0.03
CA PRO A 70 -1.36 15.15 -0.83
C PRO A 70 -0.03 14.71 -1.45
N ALA A 71 0.84 14.05 -0.68
CA ALA A 71 2.12 13.56 -1.19
C ALA A 71 1.95 12.45 -2.24
N VAL A 72 1.03 11.51 -2.02
CA VAL A 72 0.68 10.47 -3.01
C VAL A 72 0.11 11.08 -4.29
N ALA A 73 -0.74 12.10 -4.17
CA ALA A 73 -1.28 12.82 -5.32
C ALA A 73 -0.18 13.54 -6.11
N GLY A 74 0.77 14.19 -5.42
CA GLY A 74 1.96 14.81 -6.03
C GLY A 74 2.83 13.82 -6.80
N LEU A 75 3.11 12.67 -6.18
CA LEU A 75 3.83 11.56 -6.81
C LEU A 75 3.12 11.08 -8.08
N THR A 76 1.82 10.81 -7.98
CA THR A 76 0.99 10.35 -9.12
C THR A 76 1.00 11.36 -10.26
N ALA A 77 0.91 12.66 -9.95
CA ALA A 77 0.96 13.72 -10.94
C ALA A 77 2.34 13.81 -11.62
N ALA A 78 3.44 13.63 -10.88
CA ALA A 78 4.79 13.59 -11.44
C ALA A 78 4.97 12.42 -12.42
N VAL A 79 4.56 11.21 -12.03
CA VAL A 79 4.60 10.02 -12.90
C VAL A 79 3.76 10.22 -14.16
N ARG A 80 2.56 10.78 -14.03
CA ARG A 80 1.70 11.08 -15.20
C ARG A 80 2.34 12.07 -16.16
N ARG A 81 3.01 13.12 -15.65
CA ARG A 81 3.72 14.09 -16.48
C ARG A 81 4.89 13.44 -17.22
N ALA A 82 5.68 12.60 -16.54
CA ALA A 82 6.78 11.85 -17.14
C ALA A 82 6.31 10.89 -18.26
N ASN A 83 5.13 10.29 -18.09
CA ASN A 83 4.51 9.41 -19.09
C ASN A 83 3.85 10.14 -20.27
N SER A 84 3.71 11.46 -20.21
CA SER A 84 3.07 12.19 -21.29
C SER A 84 4.03 12.30 -22.49
N HIS A 85 3.56 11.97 -23.70
CA HIS A 85 4.35 12.05 -24.94
C HIS A 85 5.03 13.41 -25.21
N ARG A 86 4.62 14.47 -24.50
CA ARG A 86 5.21 15.82 -24.58
C ARG A 86 6.52 15.94 -23.81
N ALA A 87 6.74 15.09 -22.81
CA ALA A 87 8.00 14.91 -22.12
C ALA A 87 8.55 13.56 -22.57
N ARG A 88 9.49 13.52 -23.53
CA ARG A 88 10.22 12.30 -23.89
C ARG A 88 11.20 11.87 -22.78
N GLY A 89 10.74 11.83 -21.54
CA GLY A 89 11.53 11.46 -20.37
C GLY A 89 11.43 9.96 -20.10
N ALA A 90 12.49 9.39 -19.55
CA ALA A 90 12.42 8.07 -18.94
C ALA A 90 11.40 8.10 -17.79
N LEU A 91 10.72 6.97 -17.57
CA LEU A 91 9.94 6.76 -16.36
C LEU A 91 10.82 7.04 -15.13
N PRO A 92 10.29 7.67 -14.07
CA PRO A 92 11.04 7.79 -12.84
C PRO A 92 11.38 6.39 -12.33
N GLU A 93 12.66 6.13 -12.10
CA GLU A 93 13.11 4.96 -11.38
C GLU A 93 12.71 5.10 -9.91
N PHE A 94 12.24 4.01 -9.32
CA PHE A 94 11.85 3.97 -7.92
C PHE A 94 12.77 3.02 -7.18
N ASP A 95 13.32 3.48 -6.07
CA ASP A 95 14.09 2.63 -5.17
C ASP A 95 13.24 1.44 -4.71
N ALA A 96 13.81 0.24 -4.84
CA ALA A 96 13.22 -0.95 -4.25
C ALA A 96 13.30 -0.88 -2.71
N PRO A 97 12.44 -1.61 -1.98
CA PRO A 97 12.62 -1.81 -0.54
C PRO A 97 14.03 -2.37 -0.26
N PRO A 98 14.70 -1.94 0.82
CA PRO A 98 16.11 -2.26 1.07
C PRO A 98 16.41 -3.74 1.39
N GLY A 99 15.39 -4.60 1.54
CA GLY A 99 15.61 -6.03 1.76
C GLY A 99 14.34 -6.89 1.84
N GLY A 100 14.48 -8.09 2.40
CA GLY A 100 13.36 -8.94 2.80
C GLY A 100 12.76 -8.45 4.11
N ALA A 101 11.44 -8.41 4.20
CA ALA A 101 10.74 -7.91 5.38
C ALA A 101 10.96 -8.79 6.63
N GLY A 102 10.97 -8.15 7.80
CA GLY A 102 10.73 -8.78 9.09
C GLY A 102 9.24 -9.05 9.36
N SER A 103 8.86 -9.22 10.62
CA SER A 103 7.46 -9.31 11.02
C SER A 103 6.75 -7.96 10.86
N PHE A 104 5.50 -7.98 10.40
CA PHE A 104 4.67 -6.79 10.29
C PHE A 104 3.81 -6.63 11.55
N GLU A 105 3.96 -5.50 12.24
CA GLU A 105 3.15 -5.16 13.43
C GLU A 105 1.69 -4.85 13.09
N VAL A 106 1.42 -4.42 11.86
CA VAL A 106 0.08 -4.11 11.37
C VAL A 106 -0.09 -4.76 10.02
N THR A 107 -1.21 -5.46 9.85
CA THR A 107 -1.58 -6.22 8.66
C THR A 107 -2.96 -5.82 8.16
N ILE A 108 -3.40 -6.39 7.03
CA ILE A 108 -4.76 -6.14 6.51
C ILE A 108 -5.86 -6.52 7.52
N ALA A 109 -5.61 -7.51 8.39
CA ALA A 109 -6.54 -7.95 9.41
C ALA A 109 -6.86 -6.82 10.42
N ASP A 110 -5.82 -6.11 10.85
CA ASP A 110 -5.93 -5.00 11.80
C ASP A 110 -6.69 -3.81 11.20
N VAL A 111 -6.52 -3.58 9.89
CA VAL A 111 -7.23 -2.53 9.15
C VAL A 111 -8.71 -2.90 8.95
N ALA A 112 -8.97 -4.18 8.67
CA ALA A 112 -10.31 -4.72 8.42
C ALA A 112 -11.18 -4.78 9.68
N GLN A 113 -10.55 -4.91 10.86
CA GLN A 113 -11.22 -5.16 12.14
C GLN A 113 -12.04 -6.46 12.10
N ASP A 114 -13.36 -6.36 12.06
CA ASP A 114 -14.31 -7.48 11.93
C ASP A 114 -14.53 -7.92 10.47
N GLY A 115 -13.64 -7.50 9.56
CA GLY A 115 -13.72 -7.79 8.13
C GLY A 115 -14.45 -6.72 7.31
N THR A 116 -14.98 -5.67 7.94
CA THR A 116 -15.84 -4.68 7.28
C THR A 116 -15.12 -3.42 6.81
N PHE A 117 -13.89 -3.19 7.25
CA PHE A 117 -13.12 -1.97 6.98
C PHE A 117 -13.92 -0.69 7.33
N PRO A 118 -14.29 -0.49 8.60
CA PRO A 118 -15.24 0.56 8.97
C PRO A 118 -14.72 1.95 8.59
N ALA A 119 -15.60 2.80 8.05
CA ALA A 119 -15.19 4.11 7.55
C ALA A 119 -14.53 4.98 8.64
N ALA A 120 -15.05 4.91 9.87
CA ALA A 120 -14.45 5.60 11.01
C ALA A 120 -13.03 5.06 11.27
N GLY A 121 -12.04 5.95 11.28
CA GLY A 121 -10.65 5.60 11.56
C GLY A 121 -9.91 4.87 10.42
N PHE A 122 -10.51 4.73 9.23
CA PHE A 122 -9.91 3.94 8.15
C PHE A 122 -8.58 4.51 7.67
N GLU A 123 -8.48 5.83 7.50
CA GLU A 123 -7.25 6.48 7.05
C GLU A 123 -6.12 6.34 8.09
N GLU A 124 -6.45 6.43 9.37
CA GLU A 124 -5.53 6.24 10.49
C GLU A 124 -5.00 4.80 10.54
N ARG A 125 -5.87 3.80 10.34
CA ARG A 125 -5.45 2.40 10.26
C ARG A 125 -4.58 2.13 9.03
N VAL A 126 -4.92 2.69 7.86
CA VAL A 126 -4.07 2.60 6.66
C VAL A 126 -2.72 3.29 6.89
N ARG A 127 -2.67 4.40 7.64
CA ARG A 127 -1.41 5.06 8.01
C ARG A 127 -0.56 4.19 8.94
N ALA A 128 -1.15 3.56 9.94
CA ALA A 128 -0.46 2.60 10.79
C ALA A 128 0.08 1.41 9.97
N TRP A 129 -0.73 0.89 9.05
CA TRP A 129 -0.35 -0.19 8.14
C TRP A 129 0.81 0.18 7.22
N ALA A 130 0.77 1.38 6.63
CA ALA A 130 1.85 1.92 5.81
C ALA A 130 3.15 2.01 6.62
N ARG A 131 3.09 2.53 7.85
CA ARG A 131 4.27 2.68 8.69
C ARG A 131 4.87 1.32 9.09
N ALA A 132 4.05 0.38 9.55
CA ALA A 132 4.50 -0.97 9.90
C ALA A 132 5.13 -1.69 8.69
N THR A 133 4.59 -1.46 7.48
CA THR A 133 5.17 -1.97 6.25
C THR A 133 6.56 -1.38 5.99
N LEU A 134 6.73 -0.07 6.11
CA LEU A 134 8.04 0.57 5.94
C LEU A 134 9.05 0.08 6.97
N ASP A 135 8.65 0.02 8.25
CA ASP A 135 9.52 -0.37 9.35
C ASP A 135 10.00 -1.81 9.15
N ALA A 136 9.11 -2.76 8.84
CA ALA A 136 9.46 -4.16 8.60
C ALA A 136 10.42 -4.37 7.42
N HIS A 137 10.33 -3.55 6.37
CA HIS A 137 11.25 -3.60 5.21
C HIS A 137 12.56 -2.84 5.44
N SER A 138 12.60 -1.92 6.41
CA SER A 138 13.80 -1.12 6.74
C SER A 138 14.61 -1.73 7.90
N LEU A 139 14.07 -2.73 8.58
CA LEU A 139 14.80 -3.57 9.54
C LEU A 139 15.75 -4.50 8.76
N ARG A 140 16.90 -3.98 8.32
CA ARG A 140 18.12 -4.72 7.95
C ARG A 140 19.27 -3.78 7.66
#